data_AF-A0AAD0XBN8-F1
#
_entry.id   AF-A0AAD0XBN8-F1
#
_cell.length_a   1.000
_cell.length_b   1.000
_cell.length_c   1.000
_cell.angle_alpha   90.00
_cell.angle_beta   90.00
_cell.angle_gamma   90.00
#
_symmetry.space_group_name_H-M   'P 1'
#
loop_
_entity.id
_entity.type
_entity.pdbx_description
1 polymer ?
#
loop_
_entity_poly.entity_id
_entity_poly.type
_entity_poly.pdbx_seq_one_letter_code
_entity_poly.pdbx_strand_id
1 'polypeptide(L)'
;MKKTLISTALRLVPKSVQYKALCKALNYLFEHHNLNDLKSKVVKLNVSDLKKSWLLTYTEQGFTGTTQRKADIELKTKFAVAFKVHNKAEIVEALNNEDIKLIGEQGLVVVITNNLKALDEKRLKSLSNHLFSFLNLKSKQPVEPAPLDINNITADDLATPSNIDFIRDEAIKLEQTDLQKALSLMLLAQQARPNGKVINNKVKDYQAKLTTSN
;
A
#
# COMPACT_ATOMS: atom_id res chain seq x y z
N MET A 1 -16.35 -19.96 -0.36
CA MET A 1 -16.27 -19.40 -1.73
C MET A 1 -14.91 -18.79 -2.09
N LYS A 2 -14.35 -17.84 -1.32
CA LYS A 2 -13.16 -17.07 -1.75
C LYS A 2 -11.88 -17.89 -1.98
N LYS A 3 -11.59 -18.89 -1.13
CA LYS A 3 -10.35 -19.68 -1.20
C LYS A 3 -10.22 -20.54 -2.47
N THR A 4 -11.31 -21.20 -2.88
CA THR A 4 -11.30 -22.07 -4.08
C THR A 4 -11.10 -21.25 -5.35
N LEU A 5 -11.78 -20.10 -5.46
CA LEU A 5 -11.64 -19.20 -6.61
C LEU A 5 -10.21 -18.66 -6.74
N ILE A 6 -9.60 -18.23 -5.63
CA ILE A 6 -8.20 -17.75 -5.62
C ILE A 6 -7.23 -18.90 -5.92
N SER A 7 -7.46 -20.09 -5.37
CA SER A 7 -6.65 -21.28 -5.69
C SER A 7 -6.70 -21.61 -7.19
N THR A 8 -7.89 -21.55 -7.80
CA THR A 8 -8.09 -21.77 -9.24
C THR A 8 -7.43 -20.67 -10.06
N ALA A 9 -7.59 -19.40 -9.70
CA ALA A 9 -6.90 -18.29 -10.37
C ALA A 9 -5.37 -18.48 -10.33
N LEU A 10 -4.80 -18.83 -9.17
CA LEU A 10 -3.37 -19.16 -9.03
C LEU A 10 -2.94 -20.46 -9.72
N ARG A 11 -3.86 -21.26 -10.26
CA ARG A 11 -3.53 -22.38 -11.16
C ARG A 11 -3.52 -21.94 -12.62
N LEU A 12 -4.43 -21.06 -13.00
CA LEU A 12 -4.56 -20.55 -14.37
C LEU A 12 -3.48 -19.53 -14.71
N VAL A 13 -3.07 -18.68 -13.75
CA VAL A 13 -2.00 -17.70 -13.96
C VAL A 13 -0.64 -18.42 -14.09
N PRO A 14 0.15 -18.15 -15.13
CA PRO A 14 1.48 -18.75 -15.29
C PRO A 14 2.38 -18.49 -14.08
N LYS A 15 3.17 -19.49 -13.67
CA LYS A 15 4.09 -19.36 -12.52
C LYS A 15 5.04 -18.17 -12.67
N SER A 16 5.56 -17.91 -13.87
CA SER A 16 6.44 -16.78 -14.15
C SER A 16 5.80 -15.42 -13.81
N VAL A 17 4.50 -15.27 -14.06
CA VAL A 17 3.74 -14.05 -13.72
C VAL A 17 3.55 -13.94 -12.21
N GLN A 18 3.23 -15.04 -11.53
CA GLN A 18 3.13 -15.08 -10.07
C GLN A 18 4.45 -14.67 -9.40
N TYR A 19 5.57 -15.23 -9.88
CA TYR A 19 6.91 -14.88 -9.41
C TYR A 19 7.20 -13.39 -9.60
N LYS A 20 6.97 -12.85 -10.81
CA LYS A 20 7.17 -11.42 -11.08
C LYS A 20 6.35 -10.54 -10.14
N ALA A 21 5.08 -10.88 -9.88
CA ALA A 21 4.23 -10.12 -8.98
C ALA A 21 4.76 -10.16 -7.54
N LEU A 22 5.13 -11.34 -7.04
CA LEU A 22 5.69 -11.50 -5.69
C LEU A 22 7.03 -10.76 -5.52
N CYS A 23 7.94 -10.89 -6.49
CA CYS A 23 9.21 -10.17 -6.46
C CYS A 23 9.01 -8.65 -6.42
N LYS A 24 8.13 -8.11 -7.28
CA LYS A 24 7.81 -6.68 -7.29
C LYS A 24 7.25 -6.23 -5.94
N ALA A 25 6.32 -6.99 -5.37
CA ALA A 25 5.74 -6.69 -4.06
C ALA A 25 6.80 -6.66 -2.95
N LEU A 26 7.66 -7.67 -2.89
CA LEU A 26 8.73 -7.74 -1.87
C LEU A 26 9.78 -6.64 -2.05
N ASN A 27 10.20 -6.38 -3.29
CA ASN A 27 11.17 -5.30 -3.57
C ASN A 27 10.62 -3.94 -3.18
N TYR A 28 9.33 -3.71 -3.43
CA TYR A 28 8.66 -2.49 -2.97
C TYR A 28 8.56 -2.42 -1.45
N LEU A 29 8.26 -3.53 -0.76
CA LEU A 29 8.16 -3.53 0.70
C LEU A 29 9.52 -3.31 1.39
N PHE A 30 10.59 -3.87 0.83
CA PHE A 30 11.91 -3.91 1.46
C PHE A 30 12.95 -2.96 0.83
N GLU A 31 12.53 -2.00 0.02
CA GLU A 31 13.44 -1.09 -0.71
C GLU A 31 14.44 -0.35 0.19
N HIS A 32 14.06 -0.09 1.45
CA HIS A 32 14.89 0.64 2.42
C HIS A 32 15.44 -0.24 3.54
N HIS A 33 15.34 -1.56 3.39
CA HIS A 33 15.77 -2.52 4.40
C HIS A 33 17.14 -3.09 4.07
N ASN A 34 17.99 -3.24 5.08
CA ASN A 34 19.26 -3.95 4.92
C ASN A 34 19.00 -5.45 4.92
N LEU A 35 19.05 -6.06 3.74
CA LEU A 35 18.85 -7.49 3.51
C LEU A 35 20.15 -8.22 3.13
N ASN A 36 21.32 -7.67 3.47
CA ASN A 36 22.60 -8.26 3.08
C ASN A 36 22.78 -9.71 3.55
N ASP A 37 22.24 -10.05 4.73
CA ASP A 37 22.29 -11.42 5.28
C ASP A 37 21.46 -12.42 4.45
N LEU A 38 20.53 -11.93 3.63
CA LEU A 38 19.74 -12.76 2.70
C LEU A 38 20.40 -12.90 1.33
N LYS A 39 21.54 -12.24 1.07
CA LYS A 39 22.19 -12.27 -0.24
C LYS A 39 22.53 -13.71 -0.63
N SER A 40 22.09 -14.10 -1.83
CA SER A 40 22.22 -15.45 -2.39
C SER A 40 21.49 -16.55 -1.61
N LYS A 41 20.66 -16.22 -0.61
CA LYS A 41 19.83 -17.18 0.12
C LYS A 41 18.50 -17.38 -0.60
N VAL A 42 17.99 -18.60 -0.53
CA VAL A 42 16.69 -18.99 -1.08
C VAL A 42 15.62 -18.92 -0.01
N VAL A 43 14.68 -18.00 -0.18
CA VAL A 43 13.48 -17.82 0.64
C VAL A 43 12.31 -18.53 -0.01
N LYS A 44 11.70 -19.45 0.72
CA LYS A 44 10.47 -20.14 0.31
C LYS A 44 9.27 -19.49 0.98
N LEU A 45 8.33 -19.00 0.19
CA LEU A 45 7.01 -18.59 0.66
C LEU A 45 6.04 -19.75 0.48
N ASN A 46 5.43 -20.24 1.56
CA ASN A 46 4.51 -21.38 1.54
C ASN A 46 3.15 -21.03 2.13
N VAL A 47 2.10 -21.09 1.30
CA VAL A 47 0.71 -21.00 1.74
C VAL A 47 0.15 -22.43 1.80
N SER A 48 0.30 -23.02 2.98
CA SER A 48 0.17 -24.45 3.24
C SER A 48 -1.19 -25.02 2.82
N ASP A 49 -2.27 -24.31 3.15
CA ASP A 49 -3.64 -24.74 2.92
C ASP A 49 -4.14 -24.47 1.48
N LEU A 50 -3.36 -23.75 0.66
CA LEU A 50 -3.52 -23.67 -0.79
C LEU A 50 -2.64 -24.67 -1.55
N LYS A 51 -1.71 -25.36 -0.85
CA LYS A 51 -0.67 -26.20 -1.44
C LYS A 51 0.13 -25.43 -2.52
N LYS A 52 0.46 -24.17 -2.24
CA LYS A 52 1.21 -23.29 -3.13
C LYS A 52 2.47 -22.79 -2.44
N SER A 53 3.57 -22.83 -3.18
CA SER A 53 4.85 -22.29 -2.72
C SER A 53 5.62 -21.63 -3.84
N TRP A 54 6.40 -20.61 -3.47
CA TRP A 54 7.28 -19.87 -4.37
C TRP A 54 8.67 -19.80 -3.76
N LEU A 55 9.69 -20.01 -4.58
CA LEU A 55 11.11 -19.95 -4.20
C LEU A 55 11.75 -18.72 -4.81
N LEU A 56 12.30 -17.87 -3.94
CA LEU A 56 12.85 -16.57 -4.30
C LEU A 56 14.29 -16.47 -3.80
N THR A 57 15.15 -15.80 -4.55
CA THR A 57 16.52 -15.49 -4.11
C THR A 57 16.68 -13.98 -4.04
N TYR A 58 17.32 -13.49 -2.99
CA TYR A 58 17.68 -12.08 -2.85
C TYR A 58 19.07 -11.83 -3.46
N THR A 59 19.15 -10.91 -4.41
CA THR A 59 20.38 -10.46 -5.08
C THR A 59 20.59 -8.97 -4.83
N GLU A 60 21.65 -8.39 -5.39
CA GLU A 60 21.91 -6.94 -5.31
C GLU A 60 20.80 -6.10 -5.94
N GLN A 61 20.02 -6.68 -6.85
CA GLN A 61 18.89 -6.03 -7.53
C GLN A 61 17.55 -6.32 -6.83
N GLY A 62 17.57 -7.01 -5.69
CA GLY A 62 16.39 -7.41 -4.93
C GLY A 62 15.99 -8.87 -5.11
N PHE A 63 14.76 -9.20 -4.73
CA PHE A 63 14.17 -10.52 -4.89
C PHE A 63 13.92 -10.86 -6.35
N THR A 64 14.33 -12.06 -6.73
CA THR A 64 14.10 -12.67 -8.05
C THR A 64 13.59 -14.11 -7.88
N GLY A 65 12.84 -14.61 -8.85
CA GLY A 65 12.41 -16.02 -8.84
C GLY A 65 13.61 -16.94 -9.12
N THR A 66 13.70 -18.07 -8.43
CA THR A 66 14.81 -19.03 -8.62
C THR A 66 14.30 -20.41 -9.02
N THR A 67 15.16 -21.16 -9.72
CA THR A 67 14.97 -22.58 -10.04
C THR A 67 15.61 -23.51 -9.00
N GLN A 68 16.38 -22.95 -8.05
CA GLN A 68 16.97 -23.71 -6.96
C GLN A 68 15.89 -24.39 -6.13
N ARG A 69 16.07 -25.69 -5.86
CA ARG A 69 15.07 -26.52 -5.18
C ARG A 69 15.15 -26.46 -3.66
N LYS A 70 16.35 -26.21 -3.12
CA LYS A 70 16.60 -26.16 -1.67
C LYS A 70 16.34 -24.74 -1.17
N ALA A 71 15.52 -24.61 -0.14
CA ALA A 71 15.29 -23.37 0.57
C ALA A 71 16.22 -23.28 1.77
N ASP A 72 16.81 -22.11 2.01
CA ASP A 72 17.57 -21.82 3.22
C ASP A 72 16.63 -21.42 4.37
N ILE A 73 15.51 -20.79 4.02
CA ILE A 73 14.45 -20.40 4.97
C ILE A 73 13.07 -20.49 4.32
N GLU A 74 12.08 -20.92 5.10
CA GLU A 74 10.69 -21.02 4.71
C GLU A 74 9.81 -20.14 5.60
N LEU A 75 9.07 -19.21 4.98
CA LEU A 75 7.94 -18.53 5.59
C LEU A 75 6.67 -19.33 5.26
N LYS A 76 6.08 -19.94 6.29
CA LYS A 76 4.91 -20.78 6.19
C LYS A 76 3.71 -20.13 6.86
N THR A 77 2.59 -20.07 6.15
CA THR A 77 1.32 -19.55 6.69
C THR A 77 0.11 -20.24 6.06
N LYS A 78 -1.09 -19.87 6.52
CA LYS A 78 -2.39 -20.23 5.92
C LYS A 78 -2.94 -19.04 5.15
N PHE A 79 -3.71 -19.30 4.10
CA PHE A 79 -4.31 -18.28 3.26
C PHE A 79 -5.19 -17.31 4.05
N ALA A 80 -5.97 -17.81 5.01
CA ALA A 80 -6.83 -16.98 5.84
C ALA A 80 -6.04 -15.97 6.70
N VAL A 81 -4.83 -16.32 7.13
CA VAL A 81 -3.93 -15.43 7.87
C VAL A 81 -3.32 -14.42 6.91
N ALA A 82 -2.71 -14.89 5.83
CA ALA A 82 -2.09 -14.03 4.80
C ALA A 82 -3.05 -12.98 4.22
N PHE A 83 -4.36 -13.31 4.15
CA PHE A 83 -5.39 -12.39 3.66
C PHE A 83 -5.88 -11.38 4.71
N LYS A 84 -5.59 -11.62 6.00
CA LYS A 84 -6.00 -10.75 7.11
C LYS A 84 -4.90 -9.77 7.53
N VAL A 85 -3.64 -10.03 7.21
CA VAL A 85 -2.54 -9.13 7.54
C VAL A 85 -2.49 -7.96 6.56
N HIS A 86 -2.93 -6.80 7.04
CA HIS A 86 -3.01 -5.55 6.28
C HIS A 86 -2.09 -4.47 6.83
N ASN A 87 -1.73 -4.55 8.11
CA ASN A 87 -0.85 -3.61 8.80
C ASN A 87 0.27 -4.34 9.55
N LYS A 88 1.26 -3.59 10.02
CA LYS A 88 2.42 -4.17 10.72
C LYS A 88 2.02 -4.84 12.03
N ALA A 89 1.07 -4.27 12.78
CA ALA A 89 0.64 -4.83 14.06
C ALA A 89 0.06 -6.24 13.89
N GLU A 90 -0.77 -6.45 12.87
CA GLU A 90 -1.33 -7.77 12.52
C GLU A 90 -0.25 -8.75 12.08
N ILE A 91 0.80 -8.30 11.36
CA ILE A 91 1.94 -9.15 10.99
C ILE A 91 2.68 -9.61 12.26
N VAL A 92 2.94 -8.67 13.18
CA VAL A 92 3.65 -8.97 14.44
C VAL A 92 2.83 -9.91 15.32
N GLU A 93 1.52 -9.68 15.42
CA GLU A 93 0.60 -10.57 16.14
C GLU A 93 0.59 -11.97 15.51
N ALA A 94 0.51 -12.08 14.18
CA ALA A 94 0.53 -13.36 13.49
C ALA A 94 1.87 -14.10 13.63
N LEU A 95 2.99 -13.38 13.76
CA LEU A 95 4.29 -13.99 14.09
C LEU A 95 4.30 -14.52 15.53
N ASN A 96 3.79 -13.74 16.49
CA ASN A 96 3.77 -14.13 17.91
C ASN A 96 2.83 -15.32 18.18
N ASN A 97 1.70 -15.39 17.47
CA ASN A 97 0.73 -16.49 17.57
C ASN A 97 1.14 -17.73 16.75
N GLU A 98 2.31 -17.71 16.12
CA GLU A 98 2.79 -18.74 15.19
C GLU A 98 1.86 -19.01 13.98
N ASP A 99 0.99 -18.07 13.63
CA ASP A 99 0.17 -18.12 12.42
C ASP A 99 1.01 -17.86 11.15
N ILE A 100 2.11 -17.13 11.31
CA ILE A 100 3.23 -17.02 10.36
C ILE A 100 4.44 -17.66 11.02
N LYS A 101 4.93 -18.76 10.45
CA LYS A 101 6.11 -19.49 10.96
C LYS A 101 7.29 -19.29 10.04
N LEU A 102 8.46 -19.01 10.60
CA LEU A 102 9.74 -18.99 9.90
C LEU A 102 10.52 -20.25 10.27
N ILE A 103 10.90 -21.05 9.28
CA ILE A 103 11.58 -22.34 9.45
C ILE A 103 12.89 -22.29 8.67
N GLY A 104 14.02 -22.38 9.36
CA GLY A 104 15.34 -22.31 8.73
C GLY A 104 16.44 -22.12 9.77
N GLU A 105 17.62 -21.69 9.33
CA GLU A 105 18.72 -21.32 10.21
C GLU A 105 18.32 -20.17 11.16
N GLN A 106 18.67 -20.29 12.44
CA GLN A 106 18.25 -19.36 13.48
C GLN A 106 18.67 -17.90 13.17
N GLY A 107 19.86 -17.70 12.61
CA GLY A 107 20.33 -16.38 12.18
C GLY A 107 19.40 -15.74 11.14
N LEU A 108 19.02 -16.50 10.10
CA LEU A 108 18.11 -16.04 9.05
C LEU A 108 16.70 -15.78 9.59
N VAL A 109 16.22 -16.62 10.52
CA VAL A 109 14.92 -16.43 11.17
C VAL A 109 14.87 -15.10 11.92
N VAL A 110 15.93 -14.77 12.68
CA VAL A 110 16.03 -13.49 13.39
C VAL A 110 16.06 -12.32 12.41
N VAL A 111 16.86 -12.41 11.34
CA VAL A 111 16.96 -11.37 10.30
C VAL A 111 15.59 -11.09 9.67
N ILE A 112 14.87 -12.13 9.21
CA ILE A 112 13.56 -11.93 8.57
C ILE A 112 12.55 -11.39 9.59
N THR A 113 12.55 -11.90 10.82
CA THR A 113 11.64 -11.42 11.87
C THR A 113 11.84 -9.94 12.15
N ASN A 114 13.09 -9.48 12.26
CA ASN A 114 13.42 -8.08 12.51
C ASN A 114 13.00 -7.19 11.34
N ASN A 115 13.23 -7.64 10.11
CA ASN A 115 12.79 -6.92 8.91
C ASN A 115 11.27 -6.82 8.81
N LEU A 116 10.52 -7.88 9.14
CA LEU A 116 9.06 -7.84 9.20
C LEU A 116 8.55 -6.88 10.28
N LYS A 117 9.21 -6.82 11.45
CA LYS A 117 8.90 -5.87 12.53
C LYS A 117 9.27 -4.43 12.19
N ALA A 118 10.20 -4.22 11.27
CA ALA A 118 10.67 -2.92 10.82
C ALA A 118 10.01 -2.45 9.50
N LEU A 119 8.97 -3.13 9.01
CA LEU A 119 8.29 -2.73 7.77
C LEU A 119 7.76 -1.30 7.84
N ASP A 120 7.85 -0.60 6.71
CA ASP A 120 7.22 0.70 6.52
C ASP A 120 5.70 0.52 6.38
N GLU A 121 4.97 1.05 7.36
CA GLU A 121 3.51 0.98 7.45
C GLU A 121 2.82 1.63 6.22
N LYS A 122 3.37 2.73 5.68
CA LYS A 122 2.78 3.42 4.53
C LYS A 122 2.90 2.58 3.27
N ARG A 123 4.07 1.99 3.02
CA ARG A 123 4.31 1.08 1.88
C ARG A 123 3.46 -0.17 1.99
N LEU A 124 3.36 -0.76 3.18
CA LEU A 124 2.51 -1.94 3.42
C LEU A 124 1.04 -1.66 3.12
N LYS A 125 0.50 -0.55 3.63
CA LYS A 125 -0.87 -0.11 3.36
C LYS A 125 -1.10 0.16 1.87
N SER A 126 -0.18 0.86 1.21
CA SER A 126 -0.25 1.14 -0.23
C SER A 126 -0.33 -0.15 -1.05
N LEU A 127 0.56 -1.11 -0.79
CA LEU A 127 0.57 -2.40 -1.47
C LEU A 127 -0.71 -3.22 -1.21
N SER A 128 -1.15 -3.27 0.05
CA SER A 128 -2.41 -3.93 0.44
C SER A 128 -3.59 -3.30 -0.32
N ASN A 129 -3.77 -1.99 -0.26
CA ASN A 129 -4.85 -1.30 -0.97
C ASN A 129 -4.82 -1.54 -2.48
N HIS A 130 -3.63 -1.50 -3.10
CA HIS A 130 -3.49 -1.78 -4.52
C HIS A 130 -3.91 -3.21 -4.88
N LEU A 131 -3.49 -4.22 -4.10
CA LEU A 131 -3.87 -5.62 -4.31
C LEU A 131 -5.37 -5.85 -4.13
N PHE A 132 -5.97 -5.28 -3.08
CA PHE A 132 -7.39 -5.44 -2.82
C PHE A 132 -8.26 -4.73 -3.86
N SER A 133 -7.87 -3.53 -4.27
CA SER A 133 -8.50 -2.78 -5.37
C SER A 133 -8.44 -3.56 -6.68
N PHE A 134 -7.25 -4.05 -7.06
CA PHE A 134 -7.07 -4.87 -8.27
C PHE A 134 -7.97 -6.13 -8.28
N LEU A 135 -8.18 -6.74 -7.11
CA LEU A 135 -9.03 -7.92 -6.98
C LEU A 135 -10.53 -7.60 -6.78
N ASN A 136 -10.91 -6.31 -6.81
CA ASN A 136 -12.26 -5.84 -6.47
C ASN A 136 -12.76 -6.39 -5.12
N LEU A 137 -11.85 -6.54 -4.16
CA LEU A 137 -12.16 -7.01 -2.81
C LEU A 137 -12.31 -5.81 -1.90
N LYS A 138 -13.44 -5.73 -1.18
CA LYS A 138 -13.61 -4.73 -0.11
C LYS A 138 -12.48 -4.91 0.91
N SER A 139 -11.54 -3.96 0.96
CA SER A 139 -10.54 -3.93 2.02
C SER A 139 -11.24 -3.58 3.33
N LYS A 140 -10.79 -4.18 4.44
CA LYS A 140 -11.21 -3.76 5.79
C LYS A 140 -10.43 -2.52 6.26
N GLN A 141 -9.38 -2.15 5.53
CA GLN A 141 -8.64 -0.94 5.81
C GLN A 141 -9.55 0.25 5.49
N PRO A 142 -9.59 1.29 6.35
CA PRO A 142 -10.15 2.56 5.91
C PRO A 142 -9.44 2.92 4.61
N VAL A 143 -10.22 3.08 3.54
CA VAL A 143 -9.73 3.71 2.33
C VAL A 143 -9.33 5.10 2.80
N GLU A 144 -8.05 5.32 3.08
CA GLU A 144 -7.52 6.68 3.06
C GLU A 144 -7.94 7.20 1.67
N PRO A 145 -8.77 8.25 1.61
CA PRO A 145 -9.31 8.72 0.34
C PRO A 145 -8.11 8.91 -0.58
N ALA A 146 -8.16 8.26 -1.75
CA ALA A 146 -7.14 8.45 -2.76
C ALA A 146 -6.95 9.97 -2.91
N PRO A 147 -5.70 10.48 -2.93
CA PRO A 147 -5.47 11.91 -3.10
C PRO A 147 -6.25 12.34 -4.34
N LEU A 148 -7.25 13.19 -4.16
CA LEU A 148 -8.06 13.63 -5.27
C LEU A 148 -7.14 14.36 -6.25
N ASP A 149 -7.26 14.05 -7.54
CA ASP A 149 -6.50 14.76 -8.56
C ASP A 149 -7.01 16.20 -8.62
N ILE A 150 -6.24 17.12 -8.03
CA ILE A 150 -6.55 18.55 -7.97
C ILE A 150 -6.71 19.20 -9.36
N ASN A 151 -6.30 18.53 -10.44
CA ASN A 151 -6.44 19.02 -11.81
C ASN A 151 -7.79 18.66 -12.44
N ASN A 152 -8.45 17.60 -11.96
CA ASN A 152 -9.63 17.00 -12.60
C ASN A 152 -10.79 16.79 -11.61
N ILE A 153 -10.83 17.62 -10.56
CA ILE A 153 -11.76 17.45 -9.45
C ILE A 153 -13.16 18.01 -9.78
N THR A 154 -14.19 17.24 -9.45
CA THR A 154 -15.59 17.61 -9.68
C THR A 154 -16.36 17.75 -8.37
N ALA A 155 -17.57 18.32 -8.43
CA ALA A 155 -18.43 18.45 -7.24
C ALA A 155 -18.81 17.09 -6.64
N ASP A 156 -18.90 16.03 -7.46
CA ASP A 156 -19.24 14.68 -7.00
C ASP A 156 -18.11 14.05 -6.17
N ASP A 157 -16.85 14.45 -6.41
CA ASP A 157 -15.68 14.00 -5.66
C ASP A 157 -15.65 14.57 -4.22
N LEU A 158 -16.50 15.58 -3.93
CA LEU A 158 -16.60 16.26 -2.63
C LEU A 158 -17.66 15.66 -1.70
N ALA A 159 -18.12 14.44 -1.97
CA ALA A 159 -19.17 13.77 -1.20
C ALA A 159 -18.84 13.55 0.30
N THR A 160 -17.58 13.65 0.71
CA THR A 160 -17.16 13.41 2.10
C THR A 160 -16.50 14.64 2.74
N PRO A 161 -16.68 14.86 4.06
CA PRO A 161 -16.02 15.96 4.77
C PRO A 161 -14.50 15.96 4.66
N SER A 162 -13.89 14.77 4.61
CA SER A 162 -12.44 14.60 4.46
C SER A 162 -11.92 15.08 3.10
N ASN A 163 -12.69 14.87 2.03
CA ASN A 163 -12.36 15.35 0.70
C ASN A 163 -12.43 16.88 0.63
N ILE A 164 -13.41 17.49 1.30
CA ILE A 164 -13.52 18.95 1.42
C ILE A 164 -12.31 19.52 2.15
N ASP A 165 -11.88 18.89 3.25
CA ASP A 165 -10.72 19.34 4.02
C ASP A 165 -9.42 19.16 3.21
N PHE A 166 -9.29 18.08 2.43
CA PHE A 166 -8.16 17.86 1.51
C PHE A 166 -8.06 18.95 0.44
N ILE A 167 -9.15 19.24 -0.29
CA ILE A 167 -9.15 20.32 -1.31
C ILE A 167 -8.79 21.67 -0.68
N ARG A 168 -9.36 21.98 0.49
CA ARG A 168 -9.05 23.22 1.21
C ARG A 168 -7.55 23.33 1.47
N ASP A 169 -6.93 22.28 1.97
CA ASP A 169 -5.51 22.30 2.35
C ASP A 169 -4.61 22.37 1.11
N GLU A 170 -4.96 21.70 0.01
CA GLU A 170 -4.25 21.82 -1.27
C GLU A 170 -4.39 23.23 -1.88
N ALA A 171 -5.57 23.83 -1.81
CA ALA A 171 -5.79 25.21 -2.25
C ALA A 171 -4.91 26.21 -1.47
N ILE A 172 -4.75 26.01 -0.15
CA ILE A 172 -3.88 26.85 0.68
C ILE A 172 -2.40 26.69 0.27
N LYS A 173 -1.95 25.48 -0.07
CA LYS A 173 -0.57 25.26 -0.54
C LYS A 173 -0.30 25.96 -1.88
N LEU A 174 -1.29 25.99 -2.75
CA LEU A 174 -1.18 26.65 -4.07
C LEU A 174 -1.28 28.18 -4.00
N GLU A 175 -1.65 28.76 -2.86
CA GLU A 175 -1.78 30.21 -2.69
C GLU A 175 -0.53 31.00 -3.11
N GLN A 176 0.66 30.43 -2.94
CA GLN A 176 1.93 31.07 -3.27
C GLN A 176 2.40 30.83 -4.70
N THR A 177 1.91 29.78 -5.38
CA THR A 177 2.42 29.32 -6.68
C THR A 177 1.43 29.51 -7.81
N ASP A 178 0.14 29.32 -7.56
CA ASP A 178 -0.95 29.45 -8.53
C ASP A 178 -2.24 29.91 -7.82
N LEU A 179 -2.37 31.23 -7.68
CA LEU A 179 -3.48 31.85 -6.97
C LEU A 179 -4.83 31.65 -7.68
N GLN A 180 -4.85 31.53 -9.01
CA GLN A 180 -6.08 31.27 -9.76
C GLN A 180 -6.61 29.87 -9.47
N LYS A 181 -5.71 28.87 -9.46
CA LYS A 181 -6.07 27.50 -9.12
C LYS A 181 -6.40 27.32 -7.64
N ALA A 182 -5.71 28.05 -6.75
CA ALA A 182 -6.10 28.12 -5.34
C ALA A 182 -7.54 28.63 -5.18
N LEU A 183 -7.92 29.68 -5.92
CA LEU A 183 -9.30 30.19 -5.92
C LEU A 183 -10.31 29.17 -6.45
N SER A 184 -10.02 28.50 -7.58
CA SER A 184 -10.96 27.54 -8.16
C SER A 184 -11.24 26.36 -7.23
N LEU A 185 -10.20 25.81 -6.58
CA LEU A 185 -10.33 24.75 -5.58
C LEU A 185 -11.10 25.22 -4.35
N MET A 186 -10.85 26.45 -3.87
CA MET A 186 -11.55 27.00 -2.71
C MET A 186 -13.04 27.28 -3.00
N LEU A 187 -13.39 27.67 -4.23
CA LEU A 187 -14.78 27.81 -4.67
C LEU A 187 -15.50 26.46 -4.75
N LEU A 188 -14.82 25.42 -5.22
CA LEU A 188 -15.38 24.05 -5.20
C LEU A 188 -15.62 23.58 -3.76
N ALA A 189 -14.67 23.82 -2.85
CA ALA A 189 -14.85 23.53 -1.43
C ALA A 189 -16.01 24.36 -0.81
N GLN A 190 -16.22 25.60 -1.26
CA GLN A 190 -17.32 26.46 -0.82
C GLN A 190 -18.68 25.92 -1.26
N GLN A 191 -18.80 25.40 -2.48
CA GLN A 191 -20.04 24.77 -2.95
C GLN A 191 -20.44 23.59 -2.07
N ALA A 192 -19.47 22.78 -1.65
CA ALA A 192 -19.71 21.64 -0.76
C ALA A 192 -19.90 22.03 0.72
N ARG A 193 -19.32 23.15 1.17
CA ARG A 193 -19.47 23.67 2.56
C ARG A 193 -19.73 25.18 2.57
N PRO A 194 -20.95 25.65 2.23
CA PRO A 194 -21.26 27.08 2.06
C PRO A 194 -21.07 27.93 3.33
N ASN A 195 -21.25 27.31 4.50
CA ASN A 195 -21.14 27.98 5.80
C ASN A 195 -19.74 27.86 6.43
N GLY A 196 -18.74 27.36 5.68
CA GLY A 196 -17.38 27.16 6.18
C GLY A 196 -16.63 28.48 6.37
N LYS A 197 -16.42 28.92 7.62
CA LYS A 197 -15.75 30.19 7.94
C LYS A 197 -14.37 30.34 7.29
N VAL A 198 -13.53 29.32 7.37
CA VAL A 198 -12.17 29.33 6.79
C VAL A 198 -12.20 29.45 5.27
N ILE A 199 -13.07 28.65 4.63
CA ILE A 199 -13.22 28.63 3.17
C ILE A 199 -13.71 29.99 2.68
N ASN A 200 -14.77 30.53 3.30
CA ASN A 200 -15.36 31.81 2.92
C ASN A 200 -14.38 32.98 3.06
N ASN A 201 -13.58 32.99 4.14
CA ASN A 201 -12.56 34.00 4.33
C ASN A 201 -11.50 33.92 3.23
N LYS A 202 -10.99 32.70 2.94
CA LYS A 202 -9.97 32.50 1.90
C LYS A 202 -10.47 32.81 0.49
N VAL A 203 -11.73 32.49 0.14
CA VAL A 203 -12.32 32.88 -1.15
C VAL A 203 -12.28 34.40 -1.32
N LYS A 204 -12.71 35.16 -0.30
CA LYS A 204 -12.68 36.62 -0.33
C LYS A 204 -11.25 37.16 -0.46
N ASP A 205 -10.33 36.61 0.33
CA ASP A 205 -8.92 37.01 0.29
C ASP A 205 -8.31 36.78 -1.10
N TYR A 206 -8.58 35.62 -1.72
CA TYR A 206 -8.05 35.27 -3.05
C TYR A 206 -8.66 36.12 -4.15
N GLN A 207 -9.97 36.36 -4.11
CA GLN A 207 -10.63 37.27 -5.04
C GLN A 207 -10.04 38.68 -4.97
N ALA A 208 -9.85 39.21 -3.76
CA ALA A 208 -9.24 40.52 -3.55
C ALA A 208 -7.82 40.59 -4.11
N LYS A 209 -6.96 39.60 -3.78
CA LYS A 209 -5.57 39.55 -4.29
C LYS A 209 -5.48 39.49 -5.81
N LEU A 210 -6.40 38.77 -6.46
CA LEU A 210 -6.48 38.69 -7.92
C LEU A 210 -7.04 39.97 -8.58
N THR A 211 -7.86 40.75 -7.86
CA THR A 211 -8.34 42.05 -8.37
C THR A 211 -7.28 43.13 -8.27
N THR A 212 -6.37 43.06 -7.29
CA THR A 212 -5.26 44.03 -7.13
C THR A 212 -4.02 43.69 -7.98
N SER A 213 -4.01 42.54 -8.64
CA SER A 213 -2.86 42.05 -9.43
C SER A 213 -3.07 42.16 -10.95
N ASN A 214 -4.19 42.75 -11.38
CA ASN A 214 -4.46 43.21 -12.75
C ASN A 214 -4.41 44.73 -12.80
#